data_AF-A0A6B3FID1-F1
#
_entry.id   AF-A0A6B3FID1-F1
#
_cell.length_a   1.000
_cell.length_b   1.000
_cell.length_c   1.000
_cell.angle_alpha   90.00
_cell.angle_beta   90.00
_cell.angle_gamma   90.00
#
_symmetry.space_group_name_H-M   'P 1'
#
loop_
_entity.id
_entity.type
_entity.pdbx_description
1 polymer ?
#
loop_
_entity_poly.entity_id
_entity_poly.type
_entity_poly.pdbx_seq_one_letter_code
_entity_poly.pdbx_strand_id
1 'polypeptide(L)'
;LLADDGLSVTQATLSRDLDELGAVKIRNTGGELIYAVPSEGGFRTPQAPLGGSAKEERMRRLSAELLISAEASANLVVLRTPPGAAQFLASAIDQAELHDILGTIAGDDTLMLISRDAHGGQALADHLLRL
;
A
#
# COMPACT_ATOMS: atom_id res chain seq x y z
N LEU A 1 0.54 -5.71 -26.34
CA LEU A 1 -0.19 -5.61 -25.06
C LEU A 1 -1.66 -5.41 -25.33
N LEU A 2 -2.19 -4.18 -25.50
CA LEU A 2 -3.63 -3.98 -25.72
C LEU A 2 -4.20 -4.75 -26.93
N ALA A 3 -3.49 -4.77 -28.05
CA ALA A 3 -3.91 -5.54 -29.23
C ALA A 3 -3.91 -7.06 -28.99
N ASP A 4 -3.01 -7.55 -28.12
CA ASP A 4 -2.92 -8.97 -27.76
C ASP A 4 -4.11 -9.37 -26.86
N ASP A 5 -4.68 -8.41 -26.13
CA ASP A 5 -5.90 -8.54 -25.34
C ASP A 5 -7.18 -8.24 -26.16
N GLY A 6 -7.07 -8.09 -27.49
CA GLY A 6 -8.20 -7.82 -28.38
C GLY A 6 -8.69 -6.37 -28.40
N LEU A 7 -7.97 -5.45 -27.77
CA LEU A 7 -8.31 -4.03 -27.73
C LEU A 7 -7.59 -3.26 -28.84
N SER A 8 -8.35 -2.81 -29.84
CA SER A 8 -7.84 -1.97 -30.93
C SER A 8 -7.97 -0.50 -30.55
N VAL A 9 -6.86 0.15 -30.22
CA VAL A 9 -6.79 1.59 -29.94
C VAL A 9 -5.77 2.27 -30.84
N THR A 10 -5.94 3.57 -31.08
CA THR A 10 -4.92 4.38 -31.74
C THR A 10 -3.90 4.91 -30.73
N GLN A 11 -2.72 5.30 -31.20
CA GLN A 11 -1.73 5.95 -30.33
C GLN A 11 -2.26 7.27 -29.75
N ALA A 12 -3.07 8.02 -30.51
CA ALA A 12 -3.68 9.26 -30.03
C ALA A 12 -4.68 9.03 -28.90
N THR A 13 -5.48 7.95 -28.98
CA THR A 13 -6.39 7.53 -27.91
C THR A 13 -5.59 7.14 -26.67
N LEU A 14 -4.63 6.23 -26.82
CA LEU A 14 -3.82 5.76 -25.70
C LEU A 14 -3.02 6.88 -25.02
N SER A 15 -2.53 7.87 -25.78
CA SER A 15 -1.83 9.02 -25.23
C SER A 15 -2.75 9.86 -24.33
N ARG A 16 -3.98 10.13 -24.79
CA ARG A 16 -4.96 10.88 -24.02
C ARG A 16 -5.37 10.13 -22.75
N ASP A 17 -5.61 8.83 -22.86
CA ASP A 17 -5.99 8.01 -21.70
C ASP A 17 -4.87 8.00 -20.64
N LEU A 18 -3.60 7.90 -21.07
CA LEU A 18 -2.45 7.97 -20.16
C LEU A 18 -2.32 9.36 -19.51
N ASP A 19 -2.57 10.44 -20.25
CA ASP A 19 -2.56 11.80 -19.72
C ASP A 19 -3.72 12.01 -18.71
N GLU A 20 -4.92 11.51 -19.01
CA GLU A 20 -6.09 11.58 -18.14
C GLU A 20 -5.90 10.78 -16.83
N LEU A 21 -5.25 9.62 -16.92
CA LEU A 21 -4.86 8.81 -15.77
C LEU A 21 -3.67 9.42 -14.99
N GLY A 22 -3.06 10.49 -15.49
CA GLY A 22 -1.88 11.12 -14.85
C GLY A 22 -0.63 10.22 -14.90
N ALA A 23 -0.54 9.33 -15.89
CA ALA A 23 0.58 8.42 -16.04
C ALA A 23 1.85 9.20 -16.40
N VAL A 24 2.97 8.88 -15.77
CA VAL A 24 4.28 9.49 -16.11
C VAL A 24 5.31 8.43 -16.46
N LYS A 25 6.31 8.82 -17.23
CA LYS A 25 7.47 7.97 -17.53
C LYS A 25 8.46 8.02 -16.38
N ILE A 26 8.84 6.86 -15.88
CA ILE A 26 9.86 6.68 -14.87
C ILE A 26 10.83 5.57 -15.29
N ARG A 27 12.02 5.55 -14.68
CA ARG A 27 12.95 4.43 -14.85
C ARG A 27 12.65 3.35 -13.82
N ASN A 28 12.50 2.11 -14.27
CA ASN A 28 12.45 0.96 -13.36
C ASN A 28 13.85 0.66 -12.79
N THR A 29 13.93 -0.31 -11.88
CA THR A 29 15.18 -0.77 -11.25
C THR A 29 16.19 -1.33 -12.27
N GLY A 30 15.74 -1.77 -13.44
CA GLY A 30 16.57 -2.20 -14.56
C GLY A 30 17.02 -1.07 -15.49
N GLY A 31 16.62 0.18 -15.22
CA GLY A 31 16.98 1.36 -16.02
C GLY A 31 16.06 1.62 -17.22
N GLU A 32 15.08 0.77 -17.48
CA GLU A 32 14.12 0.90 -18.58
C GLU A 32 13.05 1.95 -18.28
N LEU A 33 12.64 2.69 -19.31
CA LEU A 33 11.56 3.67 -19.21
C LEU A 33 10.20 2.97 -19.29
N ILE A 34 9.42 3.09 -18.22
CA ILE A 34 8.07 2.54 -18.10
C ILE A 34 7.07 3.64 -17.74
N TYR A 35 5.80 3.46 -18.10
CA TYR A 35 4.71 4.30 -17.61
C TYR A 35 4.23 3.82 -16.24
N ALA A 36 3.96 4.74 -15.32
CA ALA A 36 3.37 4.47 -14.02
C ALA A 36 2.23 5.45 -13.72
N VAL A 37 1.12 4.91 -13.22
CA VAL A 37 -0.08 5.66 -12.81
C VAL A 37 -0.01 5.87 -11.29
N PRO A 38 -0.27 7.09 -10.77
CA PRO A 38 -0.36 7.33 -9.32
C PRO A 38 -1.45 6.43 -8.69
N SER A 39 -1.17 5.79 -7.55
CA SER A 39 -2.19 5.02 -6.84
C SER A 39 -3.22 5.94 -6.17
N GLU A 40 -4.50 5.56 -6.23
CA GLU A 40 -5.56 6.21 -5.45
C GLU A 40 -5.24 6.04 -3.96
N GLY A 41 -4.85 7.13 -3.29
CA GLY A 41 -4.38 7.07 -1.89
C GLY A 41 -3.37 8.13 -1.45
N GLY A 42 -3.14 9.20 -2.22
CA GLY A 42 -2.44 10.40 -1.73
C GLY A 42 -0.96 10.54 -2.08
N PHE A 43 -0.35 9.61 -2.82
CA PHE A 43 1.01 9.78 -3.31
C PHE A 43 1.01 10.42 -4.71
N ARG A 44 1.36 11.71 -4.77
CA ARG A 44 1.51 12.48 -6.02
C ARG A 44 2.76 12.14 -6.83
N THR A 45 3.59 11.22 -6.34
CA THR A 45 4.84 10.83 -7.01
C THR A 45 4.65 9.43 -7.61
N PRO A 46 4.59 9.28 -8.94
CA PRO A 46 4.49 7.98 -9.57
C PRO A 46 5.75 7.18 -9.28
N GLN A 47 5.58 6.04 -8.62
CA GLN A 47 6.65 5.08 -8.37
C GLN A 47 6.44 3.89 -9.30
N ALA A 48 7.54 3.23 -9.69
CA ALA A 48 7.47 2.01 -10.47
C ALA A 48 6.61 1.01 -9.69
N PRO A 49 5.93 0.07 -10.36
CA PRO A 49 5.37 -1.10 -9.70
C PRO A 49 6.55 -1.87 -9.10
N LEU A 50 6.93 -1.45 -7.91
CA LEU A 50 7.69 -2.20 -6.96
C LEU A 50 6.75 -3.36 -6.66
N GLY A 51 7.02 -4.52 -7.24
CA GLY A 51 6.22 -5.73 -7.04
C GLY A 51 5.98 -5.99 -5.56
N GLY A 52 5.03 -6.87 -5.22
CA GLY A 52 4.55 -7.10 -3.84
C GLY A 52 5.66 -7.12 -2.77
N SER A 53 6.84 -7.66 -3.09
CA SER A 53 8.00 -7.68 -2.20
C SER A 53 8.48 -6.31 -1.69
N ALA A 54 8.45 -5.25 -2.49
CA ALA A 54 9.05 -3.97 -2.08
C ALA A 54 8.07 -3.06 -1.31
N LYS A 55 6.76 -3.16 -1.58
CA LYS A 55 5.74 -2.52 -0.73
C LYS A 55 5.67 -3.22 0.63
N GLU A 56 5.70 -4.54 0.64
CA GLU A 56 5.76 -5.35 1.86
C GLU A 56 7.04 -5.09 2.67
N GLU A 57 8.19 -4.97 2.01
CA GLU A 57 9.45 -4.61 2.68
C GLU A 57 9.42 -3.20 3.28
N ARG A 58 8.78 -2.23 2.60
CA ARG A 58 8.56 -0.89 3.17
C ARG A 58 7.69 -0.97 4.42
N MET A 59 6.59 -1.71 4.38
CA MET A 59 5.72 -1.92 5.53
C MET A 59 6.47 -2.60 6.68
N ARG A 60 7.24 -3.65 6.40
CA ARG A 60 8.08 -4.36 7.38
C ARG A 60 9.04 -3.41 8.07
N ARG A 61 9.83 -2.66 7.30
CA ARG A 61 10.80 -1.69 7.85
C ARG A 61 10.13 -0.65 8.74
N LEU A 62 9.00 -0.09 8.29
CA LEU A 62 8.28 0.92 9.08
C LEU A 62 7.60 0.33 10.31
N SER A 63 7.14 -0.92 10.25
CA SER A 63 6.63 -1.62 11.43
C SER A 63 7.73 -1.81 12.45
N ALA A 64 8.91 -2.27 12.04
CA ALA A 64 10.06 -2.43 12.93
C ALA A 64 10.55 -1.10 13.55
N GLU A 65 10.38 0.03 12.86
CA GLU A 65 10.82 1.35 13.34
C GLU A 65 9.77 2.06 14.20
N LEU A 66 8.49 1.95 13.87
CA LEU A 66 7.42 2.80 14.41
C LEU A 66 6.41 2.06 15.27
N LEU A 67 6.33 0.73 15.21
CA LEU A 67 5.38 -0.05 16.01
C LEU A 67 5.90 -0.19 17.44
N ILE A 68 5.18 0.39 18.40
CA ILE A 68 5.47 0.26 19.83
C ILE A 68 4.74 -0.95 20.41
N SER A 69 3.47 -1.12 20.08
CA SER A 69 2.65 -2.26 20.54
C SER A 69 1.52 -2.56 19.56
N ALA A 70 1.03 -3.80 19.60
CA ALA A 70 -0.16 -4.25 18.89
C ALA A 70 -1.02 -5.07 19.85
N GLU A 71 -2.29 -4.69 19.99
CA GLU A 71 -3.28 -5.40 20.81
C GLU A 71 -4.52 -5.67 19.98
N ALA A 72 -5.17 -6.82 20.18
CA ALA A 72 -6.32 -7.23 19.39
C ALA A 72 -7.56 -7.47 20.25
N SER A 73 -8.73 -7.18 19.67
CA SER A 73 -10.04 -7.52 20.21
C SER A 73 -10.94 -7.97 19.05
N ALA A 74 -11.26 -9.27 19.02
CA ALA A 74 -11.95 -9.91 17.90
C ALA A 74 -11.23 -9.63 16.56
N ASN A 75 -11.84 -8.88 15.66
CA ASN A 75 -11.26 -8.52 14.37
C ASN A 75 -10.56 -7.16 14.37
N LEU A 76 -10.62 -6.40 15.46
CA LEU A 76 -9.96 -5.11 15.58
C LEU A 76 -8.54 -5.28 16.13
N VAL A 77 -7.59 -4.58 15.54
CA VAL A 77 -6.21 -4.50 16.04
C VAL A 77 -5.88 -3.04 16.27
N VAL A 78 -5.42 -2.71 17.47
CA VAL A 78 -4.96 -1.38 17.84
C VAL A 78 -3.45 -1.39 17.88
N LEU A 79 -2.82 -0.54 17.07
CA LEU A 79 -1.39 -0.34 17.05
C LEU A 79 -1.05 0.99 17.73
N ARG A 80 0.05 1.01 18.49
CA ARG A 80 0.62 2.24 19.05
C ARG A 80 1.90 2.60 18.33
N THR A 81 2.10 3.89 18.10
CA THR A 81 3.30 4.46 17.46
C THR A 81 3.80 5.66 18.27
N PRO A 82 5.00 6.20 17.98
CA PRO A 82 5.37 7.53 18.45
C PRO A 82 4.34 8.59 18.00
N PRO A 83 4.27 9.75 18.69
CA PRO A 83 3.42 10.86 18.30
C PRO A 83 3.63 11.27 16.84
N GLY A 84 2.54 11.48 16.11
CA GLY A 84 2.52 11.86 14.69
C GLY A 84 2.89 10.76 13.69
N ALA A 85 3.18 9.53 14.13
CA ALA A 85 3.63 8.45 13.24
C ALA A 85 2.52 7.53 12.73
N ALA A 86 1.33 7.55 13.33
CA ALA A 86 0.29 6.56 13.04
C ALA A 86 -0.20 6.62 11.58
N GLN A 87 -0.44 7.83 11.05
CA GLN A 87 -0.83 8.04 9.65
C GLN A 87 0.21 7.50 8.67
N PHE A 88 1.50 7.68 8.99
CA PHE A 88 2.58 7.26 8.10
C PHE A 88 2.72 5.73 8.05
N LEU A 89 2.58 5.07 9.21
CA LEU A 89 2.57 3.61 9.29
C LEU A 89 1.32 3.03 8.60
N ALA A 90 0.14 3.57 8.87
CA ALA A 90 -1.12 3.14 8.24
C ALA A 90 -1.04 3.20 6.71
N SER A 91 -0.51 4.29 6.17
CA SER A 91 -0.29 4.44 4.74
C SER A 91 0.61 3.36 4.13
N ALA A 92 1.62 2.89 4.86
CA ALA A 92 2.48 1.80 4.39
C ALA A 92 1.77 0.44 4.43
N ILE A 93 0.94 0.21 5.45
CA ILE A 93 0.12 -1.00 5.58
C ILE A 93 -0.92 -1.05 4.45
N ASP A 94 -1.61 0.05 4.17
CA ASP A 94 -2.61 0.13 3.08
C ASP A 94 -1.98 -0.19 1.72
N GLN A 95 -0.78 0.35 1.46
CA GLN A 95 -0.05 0.09 0.22
C GLN A 95 0.41 -1.35 0.07
N ALA A 96 0.67 -2.06 1.18
CA ALA A 96 1.06 -3.46 1.13
C ALA A 96 -0.07 -4.38 0.65
N GLU A 97 -1.32 -3.87 0.58
CA GLU A 97 -2.48 -4.58 0.03
C GLU A 97 -2.67 -5.99 0.64
N LEU A 98 -2.38 -6.11 1.94
CA LEU A 98 -2.52 -7.38 2.67
C LEU A 98 -3.98 -7.83 2.68
N HIS A 99 -4.27 -8.96 2.05
CA HIS A 99 -5.63 -9.48 1.89
C HIS A 99 -6.39 -9.64 3.23
N ASP A 100 -5.67 -10.00 4.29
CA ASP A 100 -6.24 -10.24 5.62
C ASP A 100 -6.69 -8.96 6.33
N ILE A 101 -6.31 -7.80 5.81
CA ILE A 101 -6.73 -6.48 6.29
C ILE A 101 -7.92 -6.00 5.45
N LEU A 102 -9.04 -5.72 6.12
CA LEU A 102 -10.22 -5.11 5.53
C LEU A 102 -10.03 -3.60 5.31
N GLY A 103 -9.36 -2.92 6.25
CA GLY A 103 -9.06 -1.50 6.17
C GLY A 103 -8.40 -0.96 7.43
N THR A 104 -8.00 0.31 7.39
CA THR A 104 -7.27 0.99 8.46
C THR A 104 -7.86 2.36 8.78
N ILE A 105 -7.74 2.79 10.03
CA ILE A 105 -8.09 4.15 10.49
C ILE A 105 -6.98 4.64 11.40
N ALA A 106 -6.32 5.73 11.04
CA ALA A 106 -5.23 6.29 11.83
C ALA A 106 -5.64 7.56 12.57
N GLY A 107 -5.15 7.68 13.81
CA GLY A 107 -5.11 8.92 14.60
C GLY A 107 -3.71 9.54 14.54
N ASP A 108 -3.21 10.03 15.68
CA ASP A 108 -1.87 10.64 15.78
C ASP A 108 -0.79 9.63 16.20
N ASP A 109 -0.99 8.96 17.34
CA ASP A 109 -0.08 7.98 17.94
C ASP A 109 -0.67 6.56 18.01
N THR A 110 -1.84 6.39 17.40
CA THR A 110 -2.65 5.17 17.46
C THR A 110 -3.31 4.96 16.10
N LEU A 111 -3.28 3.74 15.58
CA LEU A 111 -4.12 3.35 14.44
C LEU A 111 -4.85 2.04 14.71
N MET A 112 -6.02 1.89 14.09
CA MET A 112 -6.82 0.68 14.12
C MET A 112 -6.76 -0.01 12.76
N LEU A 113 -6.49 -1.31 12.78
CA LEU A 113 -6.69 -2.20 11.64
C LEU A 113 -7.95 -3.03 11.88
N ILE A 114 -8.68 -3.31 10.81
CA ILE A 114 -9.81 -4.23 10.82
C ILE A 114 -9.37 -5.45 10.02
N SER A 115 -9.24 -6.60 10.67
CA SER A 115 -9.03 -7.86 9.95
C SER A 115 -10.32 -8.32 9.26
N ARG A 116 -10.16 -9.03 8.15
CA ARG A 116 -11.28 -9.54 7.34
C ARG A 116 -12.02 -10.67 8.06
N ASP A 117 -11.31 -11.53 8.75
CA ASP A 117 -11.88 -12.57 9.61
C ASP A 117 -12.33 -11.96 10.95
N ALA A 118 -13.56 -12.28 11.39
CA ALA A 118 -14.13 -11.87 12.67
C ALA A 118 -13.25 -12.25 13.89
N HIS A 119 -12.41 -13.28 13.74
CA HIS A 119 -11.49 -13.77 14.77
C HIS A 119 -10.02 -13.61 14.40
N GLY A 120 -9.72 -12.91 13.30
CA GLY A 120 -8.36 -12.78 12.75
C GLY A 120 -7.45 -11.76 13.45
N GLY A 121 -7.99 -10.92 14.33
CA GLY A 121 -7.25 -9.79 14.89
C GLY A 121 -5.99 -10.19 15.65
N GLN A 122 -6.05 -11.26 16.46
CA GLN A 122 -4.88 -11.71 17.22
C GLN A 122 -3.75 -12.21 16.31
N ALA A 123 -4.09 -13.00 15.29
CA ALA A 123 -3.11 -13.48 14.33
C ALA A 123 -2.45 -12.34 13.54
N LEU A 124 -3.22 -11.31 13.21
CA LEU A 124 -2.72 -10.11 12.54
C LEU A 124 -1.79 -9.29 13.45
N ALA A 125 -2.16 -9.09 14.71
CA ALA A 125 -1.30 -8.43 15.70
C ALA A 125 0.05 -9.16 15.86
N ASP A 126 0.00 -10.48 16.03
CA ASP A 126 1.20 -11.32 16.18
C ASP A 126 2.07 -11.30 14.91
N HIS A 127 1.46 -11.23 13.73
CA HIS A 127 2.20 -11.11 12.48
C HIS A 127 2.98 -9.79 12.43
N LEU A 128 2.32 -8.66 12.73
CA LEU A 128 2.93 -7.33 12.69
C LEU A 128 4.07 -7.18 13.72
N LEU A 129 3.94 -7.78 14.90
CA LEU A 129 4.99 -7.76 15.93
C LEU A 129 6.22 -8.63 15.58
N ARG A 130 6.12 -9.53 14.60
CA ARG A 130 7.23 -10.38 14.13
C ARG A 130 7.93 -9.82 12.90
N LEU A 131 7.46 -8.70 12.35
CA LEU A 131 8.01 -8.10 11.14
C LEU A 131 9.41 -7.51 11.37
#